data_AF-A0A328HK71-F1
#
_entry.id   AF-A0A328HK71-F1
#
_cell.length_a   1.000
_cell.length_b   1.000
_cell.length_c   1.000
_cell.angle_alpha   90.00
_cell.angle_beta   90.00
_cell.angle_gamma   90.00
#
_symmetry.space_group_name_H-M   'P 1'
#
loop_
_entity.id
_entity.type
_entity.pdbx_description
1 polymer ?
#
loop_
_entity_poly.entity_id
_entity_poly.type
_entity_poly.pdbx_seq_one_letter_code
_entity_poly.pdbx_strand_id
1 'polypeptide(L)'
;QERAEGLRTLVLQAGGASGQGYLSVAQREATNSELEKTGEFKKGLYHYTDATGEAQSVDGSQAIFEHATGGKLEFATPRYEDVIAMNPDAFDWLPAADQGVSEKWLGAFTERNFRIGFLRLDAGAVYQAGQFPSIEILFQTKGQVTAGGEKYGPETGYEFLANEGPTPIEAIEPTEFLRFVLHTF
;
A
#
# COMPACT_ATOMS: atom_id res chain seq x y z
N GLN A 1 10.58 -21.97 -10.32
CA GLN A 1 11.20 -20.81 -10.99
C GLN A 1 12.42 -20.45 -10.15
N GLU A 2 13.63 -20.74 -10.64
CA GLU A 2 14.86 -20.33 -9.96
C GLU A 2 14.87 -18.79 -9.91
N ARG A 3 14.84 -18.21 -8.71
CA ARG A 3 15.10 -16.79 -8.53
C ARG A 3 16.59 -16.59 -8.76
N ALA A 4 16.96 -15.90 -9.83
CA ALA A 4 18.33 -15.47 -10.03
C ALA A 4 18.82 -14.71 -8.80
N GLU A 5 20.01 -15.04 -8.29
CA GLU A 5 20.65 -14.28 -7.22
C GLU A 5 20.74 -12.80 -7.61
N GLY A 6 20.38 -11.91 -6.68
CA GLY A 6 20.37 -10.46 -6.90
C GLY A 6 19.02 -9.84 -7.26
N LEU A 7 17.94 -10.62 -7.36
CA LEU A 7 16.59 -10.07 -7.55
C LEU A 7 16.10 -9.36 -6.28
N ARG A 8 15.88 -8.05 -6.36
CA ARG A 8 15.19 -7.26 -5.32
C ARG A 8 13.71 -7.18 -5.66
N THR A 9 12.85 -7.39 -4.65
CA THR A 9 11.40 -7.35 -4.82
C THR A 9 10.80 -6.47 -3.75
N LEU A 10 10.06 -5.44 -4.18
CA LEU A 10 9.15 -4.69 -3.32
C LEU A 10 7.75 -5.26 -3.50
N VAL A 11 7.06 -5.55 -2.38
CA VAL A 11 5.67 -5.99 -2.38
C VAL A 11 4.84 -4.95 -1.66
N LEU A 12 3.87 -4.37 -2.36
CA LEU A 12 2.85 -3.52 -1.78
C LEU A 12 1.53 -4.30 -1.72
N GLN A 13 0.93 -4.36 -0.53
CA GLN A 13 -0.39 -4.96 -0.33
C GLN A 13 -1.32 -3.93 0.32
N ALA A 14 -2.50 -3.72 -0.27
CA ALA A 14 -3.49 -2.74 0.17
C ALA A 14 -4.92 -3.25 -0.04
N GLY A 15 -5.92 -2.59 0.56
CA GLY A 15 -7.33 -3.02 0.66
C GLY A 15 -8.16 -3.08 -0.64
N GLY A 16 -7.51 -3.04 -1.80
CA GLY A 16 -8.15 -3.17 -3.12
C GLY A 16 -9.26 -2.17 -3.39
N ALA A 17 -10.05 -2.41 -4.45
CA ALA A 17 -11.17 -1.55 -4.84
C ALA A 17 -12.49 -1.88 -4.12
N SER A 18 -12.53 -2.93 -3.29
CA SER A 18 -13.76 -3.41 -2.62
C SER A 18 -14.26 -2.48 -1.52
N GLY A 19 -13.39 -1.62 -0.97
CA GLY A 19 -13.72 -0.76 0.17
C GLY A 19 -13.76 -1.48 1.51
N GLN A 20 -13.42 -2.77 1.56
CA GLN A 20 -13.37 -3.57 2.79
C GLN A 20 -12.09 -3.35 3.60
N GLY A 21 -11.15 -2.58 3.07
CA GLY A 21 -9.89 -2.27 3.75
C GLY A 21 -8.92 -3.44 3.78
N TYR A 22 -7.85 -3.27 4.53
CA TYR A 22 -6.82 -4.29 4.75
C TYR A 22 -6.36 -4.20 6.19
N LEU A 23 -6.41 -5.32 6.91
CA LEU A 23 -5.95 -5.34 8.30
C LEU A 23 -4.43 -5.41 8.35
N SER A 24 -3.84 -4.47 9.07
CA SER A 24 -2.42 -4.55 9.43
C SER A 24 -2.15 -5.82 10.25
N VAL A 25 -0.88 -6.23 10.33
CA VAL A 25 -0.48 -7.37 11.17
C VAL A 25 -0.84 -7.11 12.63
N ALA A 26 -0.56 -5.90 13.13
CA ALA A 26 -0.90 -5.50 14.49
C ALA A 26 -2.41 -5.55 14.78
N GLN A 27 -3.25 -5.11 13.82
CA GLN A 27 -4.70 -5.22 13.96
C GLN A 27 -5.15 -6.69 14.04
N ARG A 28 -4.61 -7.55 13.17
CA ARG A 28 -4.91 -8.99 13.19
C ARG A 28 -4.52 -9.64 14.51
N GLU A 29 -3.32 -9.35 15.02
CA GLU A 29 -2.82 -9.91 16.28
C GLU A 29 -3.65 -9.44 17.49
N ALA A 30 -4.00 -8.15 17.52
CA ALA A 30 -4.87 -7.60 18.56
C ALA A 30 -6.25 -8.26 18.53
N THR A 31 -6.88 -8.37 17.36
CA THR A 31 -8.19 -9.02 17.21
C THR A 31 -8.15 -10.51 17.53
N ASN A 32 -7.08 -11.21 17.15
CA ASN A 32 -6.89 -12.62 17.51
C ASN A 32 -6.88 -12.79 19.03
N SER A 33 -6.14 -11.93 19.75
CA SER A 33 -6.06 -11.94 21.21
C SER A 33 -7.42 -11.67 21.89
N GLU A 34 -8.28 -10.85 21.28
CA GLU A 34 -9.63 -10.63 21.77
C GLU A 34 -10.54 -11.84 21.55
N LEU A 35 -10.50 -12.45 20.36
CA LEU A 35 -11.32 -13.61 20.02
C LEU A 35 -10.94 -14.85 20.85
N GLU A 36 -9.67 -15.03 21.18
CA GLU A 36 -9.20 -16.12 22.06
C GLU A 36 -9.80 -16.07 23.49
N LYS A 37 -10.39 -14.94 23.90
CA LYS A 37 -11.11 -14.84 25.19
C LYS A 37 -12.48 -15.51 25.15
N THR A 38 -13.07 -15.67 23.97
CA THR A 38 -14.43 -16.17 23.77
C THR A 38 -14.51 -17.44 22.93
N GLY A 39 -13.37 -17.92 22.41
CA GLY A 39 -13.28 -19.10 21.56
C GLY A 39 -11.85 -19.60 21.37
N GLU A 40 -11.68 -20.56 20.47
CA GLU A 40 -10.38 -21.21 20.18
C GLU A 40 -10.12 -21.24 18.67
N PHE A 41 -8.90 -20.87 18.27
CA PHE A 41 -8.42 -21.07 16.90
C PHE A 41 -7.78 -22.45 16.73
N LYS A 42 -8.31 -23.27 15.83
CA LYS A 42 -7.82 -24.63 15.56
C LYS A 42 -7.96 -25.00 14.09
N LYS A 43 -6.86 -25.45 13.49
CA LYS A 43 -6.80 -25.90 12.08
C LYS A 43 -7.37 -24.85 11.08
N GLY A 44 -7.13 -23.56 11.35
CA GLY A 44 -7.60 -22.47 10.50
C GLY A 44 -9.04 -22.03 10.75
N LEU A 45 -9.75 -22.63 11.70
CA LEU A 45 -11.11 -22.26 12.11
C LEU A 45 -11.11 -21.60 13.49
N TYR A 46 -12.02 -20.65 13.69
CA TYR A 46 -12.38 -20.11 15.00
C TYR A 46 -13.63 -20.82 15.52
N HIS A 47 -13.52 -21.45 16.68
CA HIS A 47 -14.58 -22.18 17.36
C HIS A 47 -15.09 -21.39 18.56
N TYR A 48 -16.40 -21.18 18.69
CA TYR A 48 -16.97 -20.44 19.82
C TYR A 48 -18.37 -20.96 20.17
N THR A 49 -18.86 -20.60 21.35
CA THR A 49 -20.25 -20.88 21.74
C THR A 49 -21.08 -19.62 21.54
N ASP A 50 -22.18 -19.72 20.80
CA ASP A 50 -23.07 -18.58 20.55
C ASP A 50 -23.99 -18.27 21.74
N ALA A 51 -24.82 -17.23 21.60
CA ALA A 51 -25.74 -16.79 22.63
C ALA A 51 -26.85 -17.81 22.97
N THR A 52 -27.11 -18.77 22.09
CA THR A 52 -28.05 -19.88 22.33
C THR A 52 -27.39 -21.09 22.99
N GLY A 53 -26.08 -21.04 23.21
CA GLY A 53 -25.31 -22.12 23.81
C GLY A 53 -24.86 -23.18 22.81
N GLU A 54 -25.00 -22.93 21.50
CA GLU A 54 -24.61 -23.87 20.45
C GLU A 54 -23.16 -23.63 20.02
N ALA A 55 -22.46 -24.72 19.70
CA ALA A 55 -21.09 -24.66 19.22
C ALA A 55 -21.06 -24.26 17.75
N GLN A 56 -20.34 -23.18 17.44
CA GLN A 56 -20.17 -22.63 16.10
C GLN A 56 -18.70 -22.74 15.66
N SER A 57 -18.49 -22.75 14.35
CA SER A 57 -17.16 -22.65 13.75
C SER A 57 -17.21 -21.85 12.47
N VAL A 58 -16.25 -20.94 12.29
CA VAL A 58 -16.08 -20.11 11.09
C VAL A 58 -14.61 -20.07 10.70
N ASP A 59 -14.30 -19.71 9.45
CA ASP A 59 -12.91 -19.48 9.03
C ASP A 59 -12.24 -18.45 9.95
N GLY A 60 -11.01 -18.73 10.40
CA GLY A 60 -10.32 -17.88 11.35
C GLY A 60 -9.98 -16.50 10.79
N SER A 61 -9.64 -16.41 9.51
CA SER A 61 -9.38 -15.12 8.85
C SER A 61 -10.67 -14.32 8.71
N GLN A 62 -11.77 -15.00 8.39
CA GLN A 62 -13.10 -14.39 8.39
C GLN A 62 -13.47 -13.87 9.78
N ALA A 63 -13.33 -14.68 10.84
CA ALA A 63 -13.66 -14.26 12.21
C ALA A 63 -12.89 -12.99 12.62
N ILE A 64 -11.57 -12.99 12.35
CA ILE A 64 -10.72 -11.84 12.64
C ILE A 64 -11.16 -10.62 11.83
N PHE A 65 -11.40 -10.78 10.53
CA PHE A 65 -11.82 -9.68 9.68
C PHE A 65 -13.15 -9.07 10.14
N GLU A 66 -14.17 -9.91 10.34
CA GLU A 66 -15.51 -9.44 10.70
C GLU A 66 -15.53 -8.83 12.11
N HIS A 67 -14.76 -9.38 13.06
CA HIS A 67 -14.65 -8.81 14.39
C HIS A 67 -13.90 -7.47 14.38
N ALA A 68 -12.80 -7.36 13.63
CA ALA A 68 -11.99 -6.15 13.56
C ALA A 68 -12.72 -4.99 12.84
N THR A 69 -13.50 -5.31 11.81
CA THR A 69 -14.14 -4.30 10.95
C THR A 69 -15.60 -4.05 11.30
N GLY A 70 -16.26 -4.97 12.00
CA GLY A 70 -17.70 -4.96 12.25
C GLY A 70 -18.57 -5.25 11.01
N GLY A 71 -17.95 -5.52 9.85
CA GLY A 71 -18.62 -5.85 8.60
C GLY A 71 -18.46 -7.31 8.23
N LYS A 72 -19.35 -7.84 7.37
CA LYS A 72 -19.20 -9.20 6.83
C LYS A 72 -18.06 -9.25 5.81
N LEU A 73 -17.31 -10.34 5.78
CA LEU A 73 -16.31 -10.57 4.76
C LEU A 73 -17.00 -10.93 3.45
N GLU A 74 -16.83 -10.12 2.41
CA GLU A 74 -17.36 -10.40 1.08
C GLU A 74 -16.23 -10.42 0.04
N PHE A 75 -16.09 -11.54 -0.67
CA PHE A 75 -15.09 -11.61 -1.74
C PHE A 75 -15.59 -10.87 -2.97
N ALA A 76 -14.99 -9.72 -3.26
CA ALA A 76 -15.31 -8.94 -4.45
C ALA A 76 -14.95 -9.71 -5.73
N THR A 77 -15.77 -9.55 -6.77
CA THR A 77 -15.48 -10.10 -8.11
C THR A 77 -14.09 -9.65 -8.59
N PRO A 78 -13.21 -10.55 -9.07
CA PRO A 78 -11.90 -10.16 -9.59
C PRO A 78 -12.01 -9.13 -10.71
N ARG A 79 -11.16 -8.09 -10.68
CA ARG A 79 -11.05 -7.10 -11.77
C ARG A 79 -10.02 -7.51 -12.84
N TYR A 80 -9.12 -8.42 -12.47
CA TYR A 80 -8.05 -8.91 -13.34
C TYR A 80 -8.02 -10.44 -13.25
N GLU A 81 -7.91 -11.08 -14.41
CA GLU A 81 -7.85 -12.55 -14.50
C GLU A 81 -6.40 -13.06 -14.47
N ASP A 82 -5.41 -12.18 -14.72
CA ASP A 82 -3.99 -12.53 -14.77
C ASP A 82 -3.10 -11.36 -14.31
N VAL A 83 -1.79 -11.60 -14.27
CA VAL A 83 -0.75 -10.65 -13.89
C VAL A 83 -0.62 -9.53 -14.93
N ILE A 84 -0.54 -8.29 -14.44
CA ILE A 84 -0.21 -7.14 -15.27
C ILE A 84 1.31 -6.92 -15.23
N ALA A 85 1.98 -7.21 -16.33
CA ALA A 85 3.40 -6.92 -16.51
C ALA A 85 3.59 -5.58 -17.24
N MET A 86 4.43 -4.71 -16.68
CA MET A 86 4.71 -3.38 -17.24
C MET A 86 6.22 -3.23 -17.44
N ASN A 87 6.64 -2.64 -18.57
CA ASN A 87 8.02 -2.25 -18.81
C ASN A 87 8.17 -0.73 -18.59
N PRO A 88 8.72 -0.27 -17.45
CA PRO A 88 8.82 1.16 -17.15
C PRO A 88 9.69 1.95 -18.13
N ASP A 89 10.65 1.30 -18.80
CA ASP A 89 11.57 1.97 -19.74
C ASP A 89 10.89 2.38 -21.05
N ALA A 90 9.72 1.82 -21.34
CA ALA A 90 8.92 2.16 -22.52
C ALA A 90 7.99 3.37 -22.31
N PHE A 91 8.02 3.99 -21.13
CA PHE A 91 7.20 5.16 -20.80
C PHE A 91 8.06 6.42 -20.73
N ASP A 92 7.56 7.48 -21.36
CA ASP A 92 8.21 8.79 -21.34
C ASP A 92 8.03 9.50 -19.99
N TRP A 93 9.05 10.26 -19.61
CA TRP A 93 8.98 11.20 -18.49
C TRP A 93 8.31 12.50 -18.94
N LEU A 94 7.30 12.93 -18.19
CA LEU A 94 6.61 14.20 -18.41
C LEU A 94 6.90 15.16 -17.25
N PRO A 95 6.95 16.48 -17.48
CA PRO A 95 7.05 17.45 -16.39
C PRO A 95 5.89 17.30 -15.40
N ALA A 96 6.19 17.32 -14.11
CA ALA A 96 5.20 17.39 -13.04
C ALA A 96 4.87 18.86 -12.71
N ALA A 97 4.02 19.09 -11.71
CA ALA A 97 3.64 20.44 -11.27
C ALA A 97 4.82 21.22 -10.68
N ASP A 98 5.69 20.53 -9.93
CA ASP A 98 6.86 21.13 -9.28
C ASP A 98 8.03 21.27 -10.25
N GLN A 99 8.75 22.40 -10.16
CA GLN A 99 9.91 22.67 -11.03
C GLN A 99 11.04 21.67 -10.78
N GLY A 100 11.64 21.14 -11.85
CA GLY A 100 12.70 20.13 -11.75
C GLY A 100 12.19 18.75 -11.36
N VAL A 101 10.87 18.56 -11.33
CA VAL A 101 10.22 17.28 -11.06
C VAL A 101 9.59 16.76 -12.34
N SER A 102 9.82 15.49 -12.62
CA SER A 102 9.19 14.76 -13.73
C SER A 102 8.51 13.51 -13.22
N GLU A 103 7.45 13.08 -13.88
CA GLU A 103 6.73 11.87 -13.54
C GLU A 103 6.44 11.02 -14.77
N LYS A 104 6.25 9.71 -14.54
CA LYS A 104 5.66 8.81 -15.52
C LYS A 104 4.69 7.87 -14.82
N TRP A 105 3.44 7.89 -15.23
CA TRP A 105 2.43 6.95 -14.73
C TRP A 105 2.42 5.71 -15.63
N LEU A 106 2.52 4.53 -15.01
CA LEU A 106 2.45 3.27 -15.74
C LEU A 106 1.01 2.80 -15.94
N GLY A 107 0.11 3.19 -15.02
CA GLY A 107 -1.30 2.86 -15.13
C GLY A 107 -2.14 3.43 -14.00
N ALA A 108 -3.44 3.54 -14.29
CA ALA A 108 -4.51 3.75 -13.33
C ALA A 108 -5.41 2.52 -13.36
N PHE A 109 -5.79 2.01 -12.19
CA PHE A 109 -6.37 0.70 -12.02
C PHE A 109 -7.68 0.80 -11.23
N THR A 110 -8.67 0.04 -11.70
CA THR A 110 -10.02 -0.05 -11.13
C THR A 110 -10.78 1.28 -11.10
N GLU A 111 -12.05 1.21 -10.72
CA GLU A 111 -12.93 2.35 -10.50
C GLU A 111 -12.48 3.27 -9.35
N ARG A 112 -11.57 2.82 -8.49
CA ARG A 112 -11.07 3.58 -7.33
C ARG A 112 -9.69 4.22 -7.56
N ASN A 113 -9.23 4.29 -8.82
CA ASN A 113 -8.08 5.09 -9.24
C ASN A 113 -6.77 4.80 -8.47
N PHE A 114 -6.48 3.52 -8.19
CA PHE A 114 -5.14 3.12 -7.75
C PHE A 114 -4.15 3.41 -8.88
N ARG A 115 -3.03 4.06 -8.59
CA ARG A 115 -2.04 4.45 -9.60
C ARG A 115 -0.66 3.99 -9.20
N ILE A 116 0.12 3.56 -10.20
CA ILE A 116 1.54 3.24 -10.06
C ILE A 116 2.33 4.03 -11.10
N GLY A 117 3.47 4.56 -10.68
CA GLY A 117 4.32 5.36 -11.54
C GLY A 117 5.69 5.57 -10.93
N PHE A 118 6.47 6.43 -11.57
CA PHE A 118 7.73 6.90 -11.04
C PHE A 118 7.74 8.41 -10.97
N LEU A 119 8.53 8.92 -10.05
CA LEU A 119 8.83 10.33 -9.86
C LEU A 119 10.34 10.51 -9.94
N ARG A 120 10.80 11.54 -10.66
CA ARG A 120 12.22 11.91 -10.76
C ARG A 120 12.37 13.36 -10.37
N LEU A 121 13.36 13.62 -9.52
CA LEU A 121 13.74 14.97 -9.09
C LEU A 121 15.15 15.25 -9.61
N ASP A 122 15.34 16.40 -10.24
CA ASP A 122 16.67 16.94 -10.50
C ASP A 122 17.34 17.36 -9.18
N ALA A 123 18.67 17.51 -9.17
CA ALA A 123 19.37 18.00 -7.97
C ALA A 123 18.88 19.39 -7.58
N GLY A 124 18.54 19.58 -6.29
CA GLY A 124 17.95 20.80 -5.75
C GLY A 124 16.46 20.97 -6.04
N ALA A 125 15.82 20.06 -6.77
CA ALA A 125 14.37 20.10 -6.95
C ALA A 125 13.65 19.69 -5.66
N VAL A 126 12.48 20.30 -5.42
CA VAL A 126 11.64 20.01 -4.26
C VAL A 126 10.31 19.47 -4.74
N TYR A 127 9.98 18.25 -4.34
CA TYR A 127 8.65 17.68 -4.53
C TYR A 127 7.76 17.99 -3.34
N GLN A 128 6.57 18.52 -3.60
CA GLN A 128 5.56 18.79 -2.58
C GLN A 128 4.65 17.56 -2.44
N ALA A 129 5.06 16.61 -1.61
CA ALA A 129 4.34 15.34 -1.41
C ALA A 129 3.04 15.50 -0.60
N GLY A 130 2.21 14.46 -0.57
CA GLY A 130 1.02 14.37 0.27
C GLY A 130 -0.19 15.17 -0.23
N GLN A 131 -0.18 15.60 -1.50
CA GLN A 131 -1.25 16.39 -2.09
C GLN A 131 -2.42 15.56 -2.66
N PHE A 132 -2.32 14.23 -2.66
CA PHE A 132 -3.38 13.38 -3.18
C PHE A 132 -4.52 13.21 -2.17
N PRO A 133 -5.77 13.04 -2.63
CA PRO A 133 -6.94 12.79 -1.75
C PRO A 133 -6.97 11.36 -1.19
N SER A 134 -5.87 10.63 -1.29
CA SER A 134 -5.66 9.25 -0.88
C SER A 134 -4.22 9.08 -0.46
N ILE A 135 -3.89 7.98 0.22
CA ILE A 135 -2.52 7.68 0.62
C ILE A 135 -1.59 7.69 -0.60
N GLU A 136 -0.46 8.38 -0.46
CA GLU A 136 0.66 8.36 -1.40
C GLU A 136 1.84 7.64 -0.74
N ILE A 137 2.43 6.71 -1.48
CA ILE A 137 3.63 5.99 -1.05
C ILE A 137 4.75 6.26 -2.04
N LEU A 138 5.90 6.68 -1.53
CA LEU A 138 7.14 6.76 -2.30
C LEU A 138 8.13 5.73 -1.78
N PHE A 139 8.81 5.04 -2.70
CA PHE A 139 9.93 4.19 -2.37
C PHE A 139 11.15 4.66 -3.16
N GLN A 140 12.19 5.09 -2.45
CA GLN A 140 13.39 5.65 -3.07
C GLN A 140 14.22 4.54 -3.70
N THR A 141 14.44 4.64 -5.01
CA THR A 141 15.21 3.66 -5.78
C THR A 141 16.63 4.14 -6.08
N LYS A 142 16.84 5.46 -6.14
CA LYS A 142 18.11 6.12 -6.47
C LYS A 142 18.25 7.44 -5.73
N GLY A 143 19.47 7.98 -5.69
CA GLY A 143 19.74 9.35 -5.24
C GLY A 143 19.74 9.52 -3.73
N GLN A 144 19.74 10.77 -3.28
CA GLN A 144 19.67 11.18 -1.88
C GLN A 144 18.75 12.40 -1.74
N VAL A 145 17.95 12.42 -0.67
CA VAL A 145 17.03 13.52 -0.37
C VAL A 145 17.16 14.01 1.06
N THR A 146 16.68 15.22 1.31
CA THR A 146 16.35 15.72 2.65
C THR A 146 14.84 15.73 2.82
N ALA A 147 14.35 15.15 3.91
CA ALA A 147 12.94 15.19 4.30
C ALA A 147 12.86 15.33 5.83
N GLY A 148 12.00 16.20 6.35
CA GLY A 148 11.87 16.40 7.81
C GLY A 148 13.18 16.80 8.52
N GLY A 149 14.14 17.41 7.80
CA GLY A 149 15.45 17.79 8.33
C GLY A 149 16.50 16.68 8.35
N GLU A 150 16.14 15.46 7.96
CA GLU A 150 17.02 14.30 7.92
C GLU A 150 17.37 13.90 6.47
N LYS A 151 18.50 13.23 6.28
CA LYS A 151 18.95 12.74 4.97
C LYS A 151 18.60 11.28 4.78
N TYR A 152 18.11 10.96 3.59
CA TYR A 152 17.69 9.61 3.24
C TYR A 152 18.21 9.18 1.86
N GLY A 153 18.50 7.89 1.76
CA GLY A 153 19.01 7.25 0.54
C GLY A 153 18.05 6.19 0.00
N PRO A 154 18.51 5.42 -1.01
CA PRO A 154 17.74 4.31 -1.57
C PRO A 154 17.27 3.33 -0.49
N GLU A 155 16.17 2.64 -0.77
CA GLU A 155 15.50 1.69 0.15
C GLU A 155 14.74 2.35 1.31
N THR A 156 14.55 3.68 1.24
CA THR A 156 13.66 4.41 2.15
C THR A 156 12.23 4.47 1.61
N GLY A 157 11.26 4.15 2.46
CA GLY A 157 9.83 4.31 2.19
C GLY A 157 9.24 5.53 2.88
N TYR A 158 8.37 6.24 2.18
CA TYR A 158 7.64 7.40 2.67
C TYR A 158 6.15 7.14 2.48
N GLU A 159 5.37 7.42 3.51
CA GLU A 159 3.91 7.37 3.48
C GLU A 159 3.38 8.78 3.76
N PHE A 160 2.44 9.22 2.94
CA PHE A 160 1.69 10.44 3.15
C PHE A 160 0.21 10.10 3.17
N LEU A 161 -0.49 10.53 4.22
CA LEU A 161 -1.93 10.38 4.33
C LEU A 161 -2.67 11.27 3.32
N ALA A 162 -3.95 10.98 3.12
CA ALA A 162 -4.80 11.76 2.23
C ALA A 162 -4.78 13.25 2.62
N ASN A 163 -4.34 14.10 1.69
CA ASN A 163 -4.19 15.55 1.86
C ASN A 163 -3.33 15.96 3.07
N GLU A 164 -2.33 15.17 3.46
CA GLU A 164 -1.38 15.53 4.53
C GLU A 164 -0.47 16.71 4.14
N GLY A 165 -0.23 16.86 2.83
CA GLY A 165 0.70 17.83 2.29
C GLY A 165 0.22 19.29 2.27
N PRO A 166 1.06 20.20 1.75
CA PRO A 166 2.33 19.91 1.10
C PRO A 166 3.46 19.56 2.10
N THR A 167 4.12 18.44 1.88
CA THR A 167 5.31 18.01 2.65
C THR A 167 6.53 18.01 1.73
N PRO A 168 7.55 18.85 1.99
CA PRO A 168 8.68 18.99 1.09
C PRO A 168 9.65 17.80 1.16
N ILE A 169 10.04 17.28 0.00
CA ILE A 169 11.15 16.37 -0.19
C ILE A 169 12.14 17.04 -1.16
N GLU A 170 13.32 17.39 -0.67
CA GLU A 170 14.35 18.08 -1.46
C GLU A 170 15.42 17.09 -1.93
N ALA A 171 15.66 17.04 -3.24
CA ALA A 171 16.72 16.22 -3.81
C ALA A 171 18.10 16.87 -3.57
N ILE A 172 19.01 16.13 -2.95
CA ILE A 172 20.42 16.52 -2.82
C ILE A 172 21.16 16.23 -4.13
N GLU A 173 20.81 15.13 -4.78
CA GLU A 173 21.30 14.70 -6.08
C GLU A 173 20.13 14.12 -6.91
N PRO A 174 20.29 13.89 -8.23
CA PRO A 174 19.20 13.35 -9.05
C PRO A 174 18.63 12.07 -8.44
N THR A 175 17.32 12.10 -8.16
CA THR A 175 16.64 11.09 -7.32
C THR A 175 15.48 10.49 -8.09
N GLU A 176 15.22 9.20 -7.88
CA GLU A 176 14.10 8.47 -8.48
C GLU A 176 13.31 7.70 -7.41
N PHE A 177 12.00 7.88 -7.42
CA PHE A 177 11.06 7.15 -6.58
C PHE A 177 10.15 6.28 -7.43
N LEU A 178 9.88 5.06 -6.96
CA LEU A 178 8.67 4.34 -7.31
C LEU A 178 7.52 4.94 -6.49
N ARG A 179 6.43 5.33 -7.15
CA ARG A 179 5.28 6.00 -6.53
C ARG A 179 4.02 5.16 -6.68
N PHE A 180 3.28 5.06 -5.59
CA PHE A 180 1.93 4.53 -5.55
C PHE A 180 0.98 5.59 -5.02
N VAL A 181 -0.20 5.71 -5.62
CA VAL A 181 -1.32 6.45 -5.03
C VAL A 181 -2.45 5.46 -4.85
N LEU A 182 -2.87 5.27 -3.59
CA LEU A 182 -3.83 4.25 -3.23
C LEU A 182 -5.26 4.60 -3.66
N HIS A 183 -6.16 3.63 -3.48
CA HIS A 183 -7.56 3.73 -3.88
C HIS A 183 -8.27 4.90 -3.17
N THR A 184 -9.16 5.60 -3.88
CA THR A 184 -10.05 6.66 -3.34
C THR A 184 -11.41 6.08 -2.97
N PHE A 185 -11.94 6.42 -1.79
CA PHE A 185 -13.23 5.90 -1.30
C PHE A 185 -14.29 6.97 -1.11
#